data_AF-A0A1Z8WK64-F1
#
_entry.id   AF-A0A1Z8WK64-F1
#
_cell.length_a   1.000
_cell.length_b   1.000
_cell.length_c   1.000
_cell.angle_alpha   90.00
_cell.angle_beta   90.00
_cell.angle_gamma   90.00
#
_symmetry.space_group_name_H-M   'P 1'
#
loop_
_entity.id
_entity.type
_entity.pdbx_description
1 polymer ?
#
loop_
_entity_poly.entity_id
_entity_poly.type
_entity_poly.pdbx_seq_one_letter_code
_entity_poly.pdbx_strand_id
1 'polypeptide(L)'
;MKKILFALFAVVIAVSANAQDKKKLFKDFLKYSTVYVSGDIKNSKENAPSYFVRTNPNGSLYDVPVVVDGTDYYEHDYRYGFGIRKVARFDYEIKGKQYYDGTESNVSMVAPNSAVKGFEYVFHTEKERSRDDVFKNHRYFLKHSGKYHMIKIESRKQGKINFDYKSAELRAKLPIGKKFSLSAGAIYRTHDRPYGYNPVEIWLNETNEDGYAVNPWYTLGFYYGYDDIYYTYEDDYSGETVSDWYWINEEGETVAYTDLQFRQTVFTDLMNRYNDEVWSEIDAFGVISPIIGFDYYHYKNNFWLHAYGSYLPGFHNYIKGDEAFSYFNRDNWGLGGLRQDADKKQWEDYQAGVQFGWKLSKNIGIFVEGEYTKFWDSKIYNSSVGLNITLK
;
A
#
# COMPACT_ATOMS: atom_id res chain seq x y z
N MET A 1 12.70 14.14 -5.40
CA MET A 1 14.05 13.74 -5.90
C MET A 1 15.19 14.64 -5.44
N LYS A 2 15.19 15.96 -5.71
CA LYS A 2 16.31 16.86 -5.31
C LYS A 2 16.69 16.71 -3.83
N LYS A 3 15.73 16.77 -2.90
CA LYS A 3 15.97 16.65 -1.45
C LYS A 3 16.53 15.27 -1.01
N ILE A 4 16.16 14.18 -1.69
CA ILE A 4 16.56 12.80 -1.34
C ILE A 4 17.95 12.48 -1.90
N LEU A 5 18.26 12.86 -3.14
CA LEU A 5 19.63 12.81 -3.63
C LEU A 5 20.53 13.68 -2.77
N PHE A 6 20.09 14.89 -2.38
CA PHE A 6 20.85 15.75 -1.47
C PHE A 6 21.12 15.09 -0.12
N ALA A 7 20.16 14.33 0.42
CA ALA A 7 20.36 13.57 1.66
C ALA A 7 21.38 12.43 1.49
N LEU A 8 21.36 11.68 0.38
CA LEU A 8 22.41 10.70 0.08
C LEU A 8 23.78 11.34 -0.07
N PHE A 9 23.85 12.45 -0.80
CA PHE A 9 25.08 13.21 -0.96
C PHE A 9 25.54 13.76 0.39
N ALA A 10 24.65 14.24 1.25
CA ALA A 10 24.97 14.75 2.59
C ALA A 10 25.52 13.64 3.50
N VAL A 11 24.96 12.42 3.46
CA VAL A 11 25.48 11.27 4.24
C VAL A 11 26.88 10.88 3.76
N VAL A 12 27.15 10.88 2.45
CA VAL A 12 28.50 10.62 1.92
C VAL A 12 29.48 11.76 2.24
N ILE A 13 29.01 13.01 2.22
CA ILE A 13 29.83 14.20 2.50
C ILE A 13 30.15 14.34 3.99
N ALA A 14 29.25 13.94 4.89
CA ALA A 14 29.42 14.03 6.34
C ALA A 14 30.49 13.08 6.90
N VAL A 15 30.85 12.02 6.16
CA VAL A 15 31.77 10.96 6.63
C VAL A 15 33.26 11.30 6.40
N SER A 16 33.59 12.40 5.71
CA SER A 16 35.00 12.77 5.48
C SER A 16 35.25 14.28 5.45
N ALA A 17 36.28 14.74 6.17
CA ALA A 17 36.67 16.16 6.21
C ALA A 17 37.54 16.60 5.01
N ASN A 18 38.17 15.66 4.30
CA ASN A 18 39.12 15.92 3.22
C ASN A 18 38.51 15.69 1.82
N ALA A 19 38.73 16.62 0.88
CA ALA A 19 38.22 16.56 -0.50
C ALA A 19 38.74 15.36 -1.30
N GLN A 20 39.96 14.90 -1.05
CA GLN A 20 40.54 13.73 -1.74
C GLN A 20 39.90 12.42 -1.27
N ASP A 21 39.61 12.32 0.03
CA ASP A 21 38.90 11.18 0.63
C ASP A 21 37.44 11.13 0.19
N LYS A 22 36.77 12.29 0.06
CA LYS A 22 35.41 12.39 -0.51
C LYS A 22 35.33 11.81 -1.91
N LYS A 23 36.30 12.12 -2.78
CA LYS A 23 36.34 11.62 -4.17
C LYS A 23 36.48 10.10 -4.22
N LYS A 24 37.32 9.53 -3.34
CA LYS A 24 37.52 8.09 -3.22
C LYS A 24 36.27 7.39 -2.67
N LEU A 25 35.71 7.91 -1.58
CA LEU A 25 34.48 7.41 -0.96
C LEU A 25 33.30 7.40 -1.94
N PHE A 26 33.13 8.48 -2.71
CA PHE A 26 32.08 8.57 -3.72
C PHE A 26 32.26 7.55 -4.85
N LYS A 27 33.50 7.40 -5.33
CA LYS A 27 33.84 6.39 -6.36
C LYS A 27 33.54 4.98 -5.86
N ASP A 28 33.89 4.65 -4.62
CA ASP A 28 33.64 3.34 -4.03
C ASP A 28 32.14 3.11 -3.75
N PHE A 29 31.41 4.15 -3.35
CA PHE A 29 29.96 4.11 -3.15
C PHE A 29 29.21 3.79 -4.44
N LEU A 30 29.57 4.45 -5.56
CA LEU A 30 28.97 4.22 -6.89
C LEU A 30 29.58 3.05 -7.66
N LYS A 31 30.65 2.44 -7.17
CA LYS A 31 31.24 1.25 -7.81
C LYS A 31 30.21 0.12 -7.86
N TYR A 32 30.07 -0.49 -9.04
CA TYR A 32 29.08 -1.54 -9.37
C TYR A 32 27.63 -1.08 -9.46
N SER A 33 27.38 0.22 -9.45
CA SER A 33 26.04 0.74 -9.69
C SER A 33 25.62 0.58 -11.14
N THR A 34 24.35 0.26 -11.36
CA THR A 34 23.73 0.25 -12.68
C THR A 34 22.65 1.32 -12.71
N VAL A 35 22.75 2.23 -13.68
CA VAL A 35 21.70 3.20 -14.02
C VAL A 35 20.90 2.61 -15.18
N TYR A 36 19.57 2.72 -15.12
CA TYR A 36 18.69 2.20 -16.16
C TYR A 36 17.46 3.10 -16.33
N VAL A 37 16.92 3.06 -17.54
CA VAL A 37 15.62 3.59 -17.93
C VAL A 37 14.91 2.46 -18.66
N SER A 38 13.65 2.21 -18.30
CA SER A 38 12.89 1.08 -18.83
C SER A 38 11.43 1.48 -19.04
N GLY A 39 10.77 0.78 -19.97
CA GLY A 39 9.33 0.84 -20.11
C GLY A 39 8.77 -0.39 -20.81
N ASP A 40 7.53 -0.71 -20.49
CA ASP A 40 6.74 -1.77 -21.10
C ASP A 40 5.31 -1.31 -21.35
N ILE A 41 4.72 -1.82 -22.43
CA ILE A 41 3.33 -1.61 -22.83
C ILE A 41 2.69 -2.99 -22.97
N LYS A 42 1.47 -3.14 -22.46
CA LYS A 42 0.70 -4.38 -22.47
C LYS A 42 -0.75 -4.09 -22.82
N ASN A 43 -1.44 -5.10 -23.34
CA ASN A 43 -2.89 -5.03 -23.47
C ASN A 43 -3.52 -4.92 -22.08
N SER A 44 -4.60 -4.15 -21.97
CA SER A 44 -5.40 -4.17 -20.75
C SER A 44 -6.24 -5.45 -20.66
N LYS A 45 -6.82 -5.68 -19.48
CA LYS A 45 -7.74 -6.78 -19.28
C LYS A 45 -9.03 -6.50 -20.06
N GLU A 46 -9.48 -7.49 -20.83
CA GLU A 46 -10.82 -7.48 -21.43
C GLU A 46 -11.87 -7.85 -20.38
N ASN A 47 -12.95 -7.07 -20.31
CA ASN A 47 -14.07 -7.34 -19.42
C ASN A 47 -15.15 -8.15 -20.13
N ALA A 48 -15.90 -8.93 -19.36
CA ALA A 48 -17.07 -9.61 -19.87
C ALA A 48 -18.12 -8.57 -20.32
N PRO A 49 -18.82 -8.78 -21.44
CA PRO A 49 -19.82 -7.84 -21.92
C PRO A 49 -20.95 -7.61 -20.89
N SER A 50 -21.34 -6.35 -20.70
CA SER A 50 -22.44 -5.93 -19.83
C SER A 50 -23.38 -4.99 -20.58
N TYR A 51 -24.69 -5.24 -20.50
CA TYR A 51 -25.69 -4.47 -21.23
C TYR A 51 -26.79 -3.97 -20.28
N PHE A 52 -27.28 -2.76 -20.52
CA PHE A 52 -28.42 -2.19 -19.80
C PHE A 52 -29.37 -1.47 -20.75
N VAL A 53 -30.61 -1.24 -20.31
CA VAL A 53 -31.61 -0.50 -21.07
C VAL A 53 -31.61 0.96 -20.62
N ARG A 54 -31.49 1.89 -21.56
CA ARG A 54 -31.60 3.33 -21.28
C ARG A 54 -32.97 3.86 -21.73
N THR A 55 -33.50 4.84 -21.01
CA THR A 55 -34.66 5.61 -21.45
C THR A 55 -34.38 6.26 -22.81
N ASN A 56 -35.35 6.17 -23.72
CA ASN A 56 -35.22 6.74 -25.06
C ASN A 56 -35.02 8.27 -25.00
N PRO A 57 -34.33 8.90 -25.97
CA PRO A 57 -34.09 10.35 -25.96
C PRO A 57 -35.34 11.22 -25.91
N ASN A 58 -36.48 10.69 -26.36
CA ASN A 58 -37.79 11.33 -26.29
C ASN A 58 -38.53 11.11 -24.96
N GLY A 59 -37.92 10.41 -24.00
CA GLY A 59 -38.51 10.09 -22.70
C GLY A 59 -39.60 9.02 -22.74
N SER A 60 -39.94 8.46 -23.90
CA SER A 60 -41.01 7.46 -24.02
C SER A 60 -40.58 6.11 -23.46
N LEU A 61 -41.32 5.63 -22.46
CA LEU A 61 -41.18 4.30 -21.88
C LEU A 61 -41.79 3.19 -22.76
N TYR A 62 -42.65 3.56 -23.71
CA TYR A 62 -43.41 2.62 -24.56
C TYR A 62 -42.76 2.38 -25.93
N ASP A 63 -41.70 3.12 -26.22
CA ASP A 63 -40.93 2.96 -27.44
C ASP A 63 -40.01 1.74 -27.33
N VAL A 64 -39.53 1.23 -28.47
CA VAL A 64 -38.58 0.12 -28.50
C VAL A 64 -37.34 0.49 -27.67
N PRO A 65 -36.91 -0.35 -26.69
CA PRO A 65 -35.82 -0.01 -25.80
C PRO A 65 -34.49 0.04 -26.54
N VAL A 66 -33.66 1.04 -26.22
CA VAL A 66 -32.27 1.09 -26.66
C VAL A 66 -31.43 0.31 -25.65
N VAL A 67 -30.89 -0.82 -26.10
CA VAL A 67 -29.87 -1.59 -25.36
C VAL A 67 -28.53 -0.91 -25.55
N VAL A 68 -27.90 -0.53 -24.45
CA VAL A 68 -26.59 0.11 -24.43
C VAL A 68 -25.55 -0.87 -23.88
N ASP A 69 -24.42 -0.95 -24.57
CA ASP A 69 -23.22 -1.62 -24.06
C ASP A 69 -22.62 -0.76 -22.93
N GLY A 70 -22.68 -1.29 -21.72
CA GLY A 70 -22.10 -0.72 -20.51
C GLY A 70 -20.81 -1.41 -20.08
N THR A 71 -20.14 -2.11 -21.00
CA THR A 71 -18.87 -2.76 -20.72
C THR A 71 -17.77 -1.72 -20.54
N ASP A 72 -17.05 -1.80 -19.42
CA ASP A 72 -15.87 -0.97 -19.20
C ASP A 72 -14.73 -1.41 -20.13
N TYR A 73 -14.28 -0.52 -21.01
CA TYR A 73 -13.10 -0.71 -21.85
C TYR A 73 -11.98 0.20 -21.37
N TYR A 74 -10.82 -0.40 -21.09
CA TYR A 74 -9.65 0.33 -20.58
C TYR A 74 -8.59 0.54 -21.68
N GLU A 75 -7.86 1.66 -21.62
CA GLU A 75 -6.69 1.87 -22.46
C GLU A 75 -5.57 0.86 -22.12
N HIS A 76 -4.60 0.72 -23.02
CA HIS A 76 -3.44 -0.14 -22.80
C HIS A 76 -2.72 0.16 -21.48
N ASP A 77 -2.31 -0.92 -20.80
CA ASP A 77 -1.50 -0.84 -19.59
C ASP A 77 -0.07 -0.46 -19.98
N TYR A 78 0.55 0.44 -19.22
CA TYR A 78 1.95 0.79 -19.43
C TYR A 78 2.69 0.94 -18.12
N ARG A 79 4.00 0.80 -18.19
CA ARG A 79 4.89 1.21 -17.12
C ARG A 79 6.14 1.80 -17.73
N TYR A 80 6.63 2.89 -17.15
CA TYR A 80 7.97 3.38 -17.43
C TYR A 80 8.61 3.91 -16.17
N GLY A 81 9.91 3.71 -16.07
CA GLY A 81 10.65 4.02 -14.87
C GLY A 81 12.12 4.31 -15.14
N PHE A 82 12.73 4.90 -14.12
CA PHE A 82 14.14 5.20 -14.08
C PHE A 82 14.67 4.80 -12.71
N GLY A 83 15.88 4.26 -12.70
CA GLY A 83 16.54 3.97 -11.44
C GLY A 83 18.04 3.85 -11.49
N ILE A 84 18.62 3.85 -10.29
CA ILE A 84 20.00 3.47 -10.04
C ILE A 84 20.02 2.43 -8.93
N ARG A 85 20.81 1.38 -9.11
CA ARG A 85 20.90 0.29 -8.13
C ARG A 85 22.32 -0.21 -7.95
N LYS A 86 22.63 -0.64 -6.73
CA LYS A 86 23.81 -1.41 -6.35
C LYS A 86 23.36 -2.45 -5.34
N VAL A 87 23.16 -3.67 -5.80
CA VAL A 87 22.64 -4.78 -4.99
C VAL A 87 23.36 -6.05 -5.39
N ALA A 88 23.92 -6.77 -4.43
CA ALA A 88 24.55 -8.05 -4.68
C ALA A 88 23.50 -9.16 -4.69
N ARG A 89 23.78 -10.17 -5.53
CA ARG A 89 23.03 -11.42 -5.57
C ARG A 89 23.65 -12.43 -4.62
N PHE A 90 22.83 -13.25 -3.98
CA PHE A 90 23.26 -14.47 -3.32
C PHE A 90 23.63 -15.54 -4.36
N ASP A 91 24.41 -16.56 -3.95
CA ASP A 91 24.98 -17.52 -4.91
C ASP A 91 23.91 -18.35 -5.65
N TYR A 92 22.72 -18.53 -5.05
CA TYR A 92 21.59 -19.20 -5.69
C TYR A 92 20.78 -18.30 -6.62
N GLU A 93 20.93 -16.97 -6.52
CA GLU A 93 20.16 -16.03 -7.34
C GLU A 93 20.76 -15.94 -8.76
N ILE A 94 20.00 -16.38 -9.75
CA ILE A 94 20.38 -16.28 -11.15
C ILE A 94 19.82 -14.97 -11.73
N LYS A 95 20.61 -14.29 -12.56
CA LYS A 95 20.15 -13.12 -13.29
C LYS A 95 19.13 -13.55 -14.36
N GLY A 96 17.85 -13.24 -14.15
CA GLY A 96 16.78 -13.61 -15.08
C GLY A 96 16.80 -12.88 -16.43
N LYS A 97 17.25 -11.62 -16.46
CA LYS A 97 17.30 -10.77 -17.68
C LYS A 97 18.69 -10.17 -17.87
N GLN A 98 19.09 -9.90 -19.11
CA GLN A 98 20.38 -9.24 -19.36
C GLN A 98 20.39 -7.75 -19.00
N TYR A 99 19.21 -7.13 -18.86
CA TYR A 99 19.01 -5.74 -18.50
C TYR A 99 18.34 -5.60 -17.13
N TYR A 100 18.23 -4.36 -16.65
CA TYR A 100 17.40 -4.02 -15.50
C TYR A 100 16.22 -3.17 -15.96
N ASP A 101 15.04 -3.46 -15.44
CA ASP A 101 13.81 -2.72 -15.74
C ASP A 101 13.06 -2.22 -14.51
N GLY A 102 13.61 -2.46 -13.31
CA GLY A 102 13.03 -2.00 -12.04
C GLY A 102 12.04 -2.98 -11.42
N THR A 103 11.76 -4.12 -12.10
CA THR A 103 10.85 -5.14 -11.56
C THR A 103 11.56 -6.28 -10.85
N GLU A 104 12.88 -6.23 -10.75
CA GLU A 104 13.61 -7.35 -10.17
C GLU A 104 13.30 -7.44 -8.67
N SER A 105 12.93 -8.65 -8.23
CA SER A 105 12.96 -8.99 -6.82
C SER A 105 14.34 -9.54 -6.48
N ASN A 106 14.98 -8.95 -5.46
CA ASN A 106 16.21 -9.48 -4.88
C ASN A 106 16.05 -9.61 -3.38
N VAL A 107 16.49 -10.75 -2.85
CA VAL A 107 16.32 -11.06 -1.43
C VAL A 107 17.07 -10.06 -0.56
N SER A 108 18.22 -9.57 -1.03
CA SER A 108 18.98 -8.50 -0.39
C SER A 108 18.22 -7.19 -0.25
N MET A 109 17.11 -6.95 -0.96
CA MET A 109 16.30 -5.75 -0.75
C MET A 109 15.42 -5.84 0.52
N VAL A 110 15.21 -7.04 1.05
CA VAL A 110 14.25 -7.32 2.13
C VAL A 110 14.93 -7.98 3.32
N ALA A 111 15.83 -8.94 3.09
CA ALA A 111 16.50 -9.70 4.13
C ALA A 111 17.39 -8.82 5.04
N PRO A 112 17.48 -9.12 6.35
CA PRO A 112 18.37 -8.42 7.28
C PRO A 112 19.86 -8.57 6.91
N ASN A 113 20.26 -9.72 6.34
CA ASN A 113 21.61 -9.90 5.81
C ASN A 113 21.76 -9.42 4.37
N SER A 114 22.98 -9.52 3.88
CA SER A 114 23.40 -9.09 2.54
C SER A 114 24.43 -10.07 2.05
N ALA A 115 24.42 -10.36 0.76
CA ALA A 115 25.42 -11.23 0.13
C ALA A 115 26.83 -10.62 0.24
N VAL A 116 26.93 -9.29 0.30
CA VAL A 116 28.19 -8.56 0.48
C VAL A 116 28.10 -7.58 1.65
N LYS A 117 29.25 -7.27 2.25
CA LYS A 117 29.36 -6.21 3.25
C LYS A 117 29.41 -4.84 2.59
N GLY A 118 28.90 -3.82 3.29
CA GLY A 118 28.92 -2.43 2.87
C GLY A 118 27.55 -1.94 2.40
N PHE A 119 27.56 -0.95 1.49
CA PHE A 119 26.35 -0.29 1.02
C PHE A 119 25.68 -1.01 -0.15
N GLU A 120 24.38 -1.27 0.02
CA GLU A 120 23.45 -1.67 -1.02
C GLU A 120 22.32 -0.64 -1.13
N TYR A 121 21.85 -0.37 -2.34
CA TYR A 121 20.76 0.57 -2.54
C TYR A 121 19.99 0.31 -3.84
N VAL A 122 18.74 0.74 -3.84
CA VAL A 122 17.92 0.93 -5.03
C VAL A 122 17.21 2.26 -4.90
N PHE A 123 17.35 3.09 -5.93
CA PHE A 123 16.51 4.27 -6.12
C PHE A 123 15.77 4.10 -7.43
N HIS A 124 14.49 3.77 -7.35
CA HIS A 124 13.64 3.52 -8.50
C HIS A 124 12.36 4.34 -8.38
N THR A 125 11.94 4.94 -9.48
CA THR A 125 10.63 5.58 -9.61
C THR A 125 10.01 5.15 -10.93
N GLU A 126 8.71 4.96 -10.90
CA GLU A 126 7.96 4.55 -12.08
C GLU A 126 6.57 5.16 -12.08
N LYS A 127 6.03 5.32 -13.29
CA LYS A 127 4.63 5.56 -13.52
C LYS A 127 4.05 4.28 -14.14
N GLU A 128 2.94 3.82 -13.60
CA GLU A 128 2.22 2.63 -14.05
C GLU A 128 0.77 3.02 -14.37
N ARG A 129 0.21 2.50 -15.45
CA ARG A 129 -1.24 2.48 -15.69
C ARG A 129 -1.71 1.03 -15.67
N SER A 130 -2.78 0.77 -14.94
CA SER A 130 -3.49 -0.51 -15.00
C SER A 130 -4.98 -0.26 -14.87
N ARG A 131 -5.78 -0.70 -15.85
CA ARG A 131 -7.24 -0.46 -15.89
C ARG A 131 -7.60 1.03 -15.76
N ASP A 132 -6.95 1.86 -16.57
CA ASP A 132 -7.03 3.34 -16.58
C ASP A 132 -6.60 4.08 -15.30
N ASP A 133 -6.44 3.37 -14.18
CA ASP A 133 -5.83 3.94 -12.99
C ASP A 133 -4.34 4.17 -13.20
N VAL A 134 -3.91 5.40 -12.87
CA VAL A 134 -2.53 5.84 -13.02
C VAL A 134 -1.87 5.94 -11.66
N PHE A 135 -0.87 5.09 -11.43
CA PHE A 135 -0.10 5.02 -10.20
C PHE A 135 1.29 5.64 -10.39
N LYS A 136 1.76 6.35 -9.36
CA LYS A 136 3.14 6.79 -9.22
C LYS A 136 3.78 5.97 -8.11
N ASN A 137 4.68 5.06 -8.47
CA ASN A 137 5.36 4.19 -7.53
C ASN A 137 6.82 4.60 -7.36
N HIS A 138 7.37 4.27 -6.20
CA HIS A 138 8.81 4.38 -5.98
C HIS A 138 9.30 3.37 -4.96
N ARG A 139 10.58 3.04 -5.08
CA ARG A 139 11.31 2.33 -4.03
C ARG A 139 12.69 2.95 -3.90
N TYR A 140 12.90 3.58 -2.76
CA TYR A 140 14.16 4.20 -2.36
C TYR A 140 14.63 3.49 -1.12
N PHE A 141 15.72 2.73 -1.19
CA PHE A 141 16.36 2.23 0.01
C PHE A 141 17.87 2.40 -0.05
N LEU A 142 18.45 2.62 1.11
CA LEU A 142 19.89 2.55 1.34
C LEU A 142 20.11 1.67 2.57
N LYS A 143 20.86 0.60 2.39
CA LYS A 143 21.22 -0.34 3.44
C LYS A 143 22.74 -0.40 3.56
N HIS A 144 23.23 -0.36 4.79
CA HIS A 144 24.61 -0.71 5.12
C HIS A 144 24.62 -1.97 5.97
N SER A 145 25.26 -3.03 5.49
CA SER A 145 25.35 -4.30 6.20
C SER A 145 26.79 -4.59 6.60
N GLY A 146 27.03 -4.64 7.91
CA GLY A 146 28.29 -5.05 8.52
C GLY A 146 28.24 -6.48 9.05
N LYS A 147 29.34 -6.90 9.70
CA LYS A 147 29.40 -8.20 10.39
C LYS A 147 28.48 -8.24 11.61
N TYR A 148 28.42 -7.15 12.37
CA TYR A 148 27.72 -7.07 13.66
C TYR A 148 26.60 -6.02 13.69
N HIS A 149 26.32 -5.37 12.57
CA HIS A 149 25.31 -4.33 12.49
C HIS A 149 24.65 -4.26 11.12
N MET A 150 23.45 -3.71 11.08
CA MET A 150 22.78 -3.30 9.86
C MET A 150 22.05 -1.97 10.11
N ILE A 151 22.14 -1.09 9.14
CA ILE A 151 21.36 0.15 9.08
C ILE A 151 20.63 0.16 7.75
N LYS A 152 19.34 0.44 7.74
CA LYS A 152 18.58 0.61 6.50
C LYS A 152 17.62 1.78 6.65
N ILE A 153 17.56 2.60 5.62
CA ILE A 153 16.48 3.57 5.42
C ILE A 153 15.73 3.18 4.16
N GLU A 154 14.41 3.26 4.19
CA GLU A 154 13.55 2.89 3.07
C GLU A 154 12.39 3.87 2.94
N SER A 155 11.99 4.17 1.71
CA SER A 155 10.71 4.76 1.36
C SER A 155 10.16 3.98 0.17
N ARG A 156 8.95 3.47 0.31
CA ARG A 156 8.31 2.65 -0.72
C ARG A 156 6.87 3.08 -0.87
N LYS A 157 6.46 3.32 -2.12
CA LYS A 157 5.10 3.60 -2.53
C LYS A 157 4.69 2.65 -3.64
N GLN A 158 3.56 1.98 -3.48
CA GLN A 158 2.94 1.11 -4.47
C GLN A 158 1.44 1.38 -4.50
N GLY A 159 1.03 2.18 -5.48
CA GLY A 159 -0.34 2.73 -5.56
C GLY A 159 -1.41 1.65 -5.71
N LYS A 160 -1.14 0.62 -6.52
CA LYS A 160 -2.06 -0.49 -6.80
C LYS A 160 -2.60 -1.22 -5.55
N ILE A 161 -1.85 -1.20 -4.45
CA ILE A 161 -2.22 -1.85 -3.18
C ILE A 161 -2.31 -0.86 -2.03
N ASN A 162 -2.38 0.45 -2.33
CA ASN A 162 -2.40 1.55 -1.37
C ASN A 162 -1.34 1.40 -0.25
N PHE A 163 -0.09 1.19 -0.66
CA PHE A 163 1.01 0.98 0.28
C PHE A 163 2.04 2.09 0.14
N ASP A 164 2.13 2.96 1.14
CA ASP A 164 3.13 4.04 1.23
C ASP A 164 3.71 4.06 2.65
N TYR A 165 5.02 3.86 2.78
CA TYR A 165 5.69 3.98 4.07
C TYR A 165 7.11 4.48 3.93
N LYS A 166 7.62 5.03 5.03
CA LYS A 166 9.03 5.32 5.24
C LYS A 166 9.50 4.56 6.47
N SER A 167 10.74 4.09 6.46
CA SER A 167 11.35 3.49 7.62
C SER A 167 12.83 3.82 7.78
N ALA A 168 13.28 3.74 9.01
CA ALA A 168 14.69 3.75 9.38
C ALA A 168 14.90 2.67 10.45
N GLU A 169 15.75 1.69 10.16
CA GLU A 169 16.09 0.59 11.07
C GLU A 169 17.57 0.57 11.39
N LEU A 170 17.86 0.26 12.65
CA LEU A 170 19.19 -0.01 13.17
C LEU A 170 19.13 -1.34 13.92
N ARG A 171 19.97 -2.30 13.53
CA ARG A 171 20.02 -3.62 14.14
C ARG A 171 21.45 -4.00 14.51
N ALA A 172 21.64 -4.54 15.72
CA ALA A 172 22.80 -5.33 16.07
C ALA A 172 22.61 -6.75 15.53
N LYS A 173 23.71 -7.40 15.10
CA LYS A 173 23.70 -8.74 14.51
C LYS A 173 24.62 -9.66 15.30
N LEU A 174 24.13 -10.87 15.54
CA LEU A 174 24.88 -11.97 16.13
C LEU A 174 24.98 -13.11 15.10
N PRO A 175 26.06 -13.16 14.31
CA PRO A 175 26.33 -14.29 13.42
C PRO A 175 26.64 -15.55 14.24
N ILE A 176 25.90 -16.62 13.99
CA ILE A 176 26.07 -17.93 14.62
C ILE A 176 26.58 -18.90 13.53
N GLY A 177 27.88 -19.17 13.56
CA GLY A 177 28.57 -19.92 12.51
C GLY A 177 28.61 -19.14 11.20
N LYS A 178 28.49 -19.85 10.07
CA LYS A 178 28.58 -19.26 8.71
C LYS A 178 27.23 -19.06 8.02
N LYS A 179 26.16 -19.65 8.56
CA LYS A 179 24.86 -19.80 7.87
C LYS A 179 23.73 -19.08 8.57
N PHE A 180 23.81 -18.90 9.89
CA PHE A 180 22.72 -18.34 10.67
C PHE A 180 23.14 -17.03 11.30
N SER A 181 22.22 -16.08 11.38
CA SER A 181 22.40 -14.84 12.11
C SER A 181 21.11 -14.48 12.82
N LEU A 182 21.24 -14.07 14.08
CA LEU A 182 20.20 -13.35 14.78
C LEU A 182 20.47 -11.84 14.67
N SER A 183 19.41 -11.04 14.79
CA SER A 183 19.49 -9.59 14.84
C SER A 183 18.43 -9.03 15.77
N ALA A 184 18.75 -7.93 16.44
CA ALA A 184 17.82 -7.19 17.27
C ALA A 184 18.13 -5.70 17.21
N GLY A 185 17.12 -4.85 17.35
CA GLY A 185 17.29 -3.41 17.34
C GLY A 185 15.97 -2.65 17.36
N ALA A 186 15.95 -1.49 16.71
CA ALA A 186 14.79 -0.63 16.63
C ALA A 186 14.51 -0.20 15.18
N ILE A 187 13.24 0.04 14.90
CA ILE A 187 12.76 0.55 13.62
C ILE A 187 11.79 1.71 13.86
N TYR A 188 12.04 2.82 13.18
CA TYR A 188 11.07 3.89 12.99
C TYR A 188 10.31 3.63 11.70
N ARG A 189 8.98 3.75 11.71
CA ARG A 189 8.12 3.65 10.51
C ARG A 189 7.12 4.79 10.48
N THR A 190 6.70 5.19 9.29
CA THR A 190 5.59 6.14 9.09
C THR A 190 4.46 5.49 8.31
N HIS A 191 3.24 5.95 8.56
CA HIS A 191 2.06 5.64 7.76
C HIS A 191 1.12 6.85 7.79
N ASP A 192 0.25 6.95 6.79
CA ASP A 192 -0.68 8.06 6.64
C ASP A 192 -2.14 7.62 6.88
N ARG A 193 -2.37 6.33 7.20
CA ARG A 193 -3.72 5.75 7.26
C ARG A 193 -4.25 5.72 8.70
N PRO A 194 -5.38 6.38 9.01
CA PRO A 194 -6.02 6.28 10.32
C PRO A 194 -6.85 4.99 10.41
N TYR A 195 -6.19 3.87 10.68
CA TYR A 195 -6.84 2.56 10.74
C TYR A 195 -7.96 2.51 11.78
N GLY A 196 -9.10 1.94 11.39
CA GLY A 196 -10.29 1.80 12.24
C GLY A 196 -11.11 3.08 12.41
N TYR A 197 -10.65 4.21 11.87
CA TYR A 197 -11.38 5.49 11.93
C TYR A 197 -12.21 5.70 10.67
N ASN A 198 -13.54 5.67 10.84
CA ASN A 198 -14.52 5.92 9.78
C ASN A 198 -15.31 7.21 10.10
N PRO A 199 -14.90 8.38 9.57
CA PRO A 199 -15.46 9.68 9.92
C PRO A 199 -16.97 9.76 9.74
N VAL A 200 -17.47 9.33 8.57
CA VAL A 200 -18.90 9.43 8.23
C VAL A 200 -19.75 8.53 9.11
N GLU A 201 -19.26 7.34 9.45
CA GLU A 201 -19.96 6.44 10.37
C GLU A 201 -20.02 7.04 11.78
N ILE A 202 -18.94 7.68 12.25
CA ILE A 202 -18.93 8.34 13.55
C ILE A 202 -19.90 9.52 13.56
N TRP A 203 -19.90 10.32 12.50
CA TRP A 203 -20.75 11.49 12.36
C TRP A 203 -22.25 11.11 12.31
N LEU A 204 -22.61 10.08 11.52
CA LEU A 204 -23.98 9.57 11.42
C LEU A 204 -24.48 8.88 12.69
N ASN A 205 -23.58 8.34 13.49
CA ASN A 205 -23.90 7.61 14.72
C ASN A 205 -23.69 8.43 16.00
N GLU A 206 -23.46 9.73 15.88
CA GLU A 206 -23.38 10.63 17.04
C GLU A 206 -24.77 10.76 17.66
N THR A 207 -24.90 10.55 18.98
CA THR A 207 -26.18 10.61 19.68
C THR A 207 -26.16 11.64 20.81
N ASN A 208 -27.28 12.31 21.04
CA ASN A 208 -27.48 13.16 22.22
C ASN A 208 -27.73 12.32 23.50
N GLU A 209 -27.93 12.98 24.65
CA GLU A 209 -28.16 12.33 25.95
C GLU A 209 -29.38 11.39 25.95
N ASP A 210 -30.36 11.64 25.07
CA ASP A 210 -31.59 10.87 24.93
C ASP A 210 -31.47 9.70 23.91
N GLY A 211 -30.30 9.52 23.31
CA GLY A 211 -30.03 8.44 22.34
C GLY A 211 -30.51 8.72 20.92
N TYR A 212 -30.92 9.94 20.60
CA TYR A 212 -31.28 10.33 19.24
C TYR A 212 -30.04 10.77 18.45
N ALA A 213 -30.01 10.44 17.16
CA ALA A 213 -28.96 10.89 16.26
C ALA A 213 -28.88 12.43 16.25
N VAL A 214 -27.70 12.98 16.55
CA VAL A 214 -27.40 14.41 16.47
C VAL A 214 -27.42 14.87 15.02
N ASN A 215 -26.91 14.02 14.12
CA ASN A 215 -26.83 14.26 12.69
C ASN A 215 -27.71 13.26 11.93
N PRO A 216 -28.99 13.58 11.67
CA PRO A 216 -29.80 12.78 10.77
C PRO A 216 -29.10 12.65 9.40
N TRP A 217 -29.18 11.49 8.76
CA TRP A 217 -28.38 11.21 7.55
C TRP A 217 -28.54 12.29 6.46
N TYR A 218 -29.76 12.82 6.28
CA TYR A 218 -30.09 13.80 5.26
C TYR A 218 -29.35 15.15 5.45
N THR A 219 -28.90 15.47 6.67
CA THR A 219 -28.18 16.72 6.92
C THR A 219 -26.81 16.75 6.25
N LEU A 220 -26.23 15.61 5.87
CA LEU A 220 -25.00 15.59 5.06
C LEU A 220 -25.30 16.09 3.63
N GLY A 221 -26.48 15.79 3.10
CA GLY A 221 -26.95 16.36 1.84
C GLY A 221 -26.99 17.88 1.94
N PHE A 222 -27.63 18.41 2.98
CA PHE A 222 -27.70 19.86 3.24
C PHE A 222 -26.32 20.50 3.44
N TYR A 223 -25.41 19.80 4.14
CA TYR A 223 -24.03 20.25 4.33
C TYR A 223 -23.29 20.45 3.00
N TYR A 224 -23.62 19.65 1.98
CA TYR A 224 -23.07 19.77 0.63
C TYR A 224 -24.00 20.51 -0.35
N GLY A 225 -24.94 21.30 0.17
CA GLY A 225 -25.75 22.22 -0.64
C GLY A 225 -26.95 21.60 -1.36
N TYR A 226 -27.28 20.34 -1.06
CA TYR A 226 -28.53 19.75 -1.52
C TYR A 226 -29.70 20.24 -0.65
N ASP A 227 -30.91 20.15 -1.18
CA ASP A 227 -32.13 20.43 -0.44
C ASP A 227 -33.19 19.37 -0.77
N ASP A 228 -34.14 19.16 0.14
CA ASP A 228 -35.22 18.20 -0.01
C ASP A 228 -36.59 18.89 -0.06
N ILE A 229 -37.48 18.35 -0.87
CA ILE A 229 -38.81 18.92 -1.08
C ILE A 229 -39.85 17.83 -0.86
N TYR A 230 -40.60 18.00 0.22
CA TYR A 230 -41.68 17.11 0.63
C TYR A 230 -42.81 17.10 -0.42
N TYR A 231 -43.28 15.91 -0.75
CA TYR A 231 -44.47 15.73 -1.56
C TYR A 231 -45.34 14.58 -1.05
N THR A 232 -46.61 14.63 -1.42
CA THR A 232 -47.56 13.54 -1.19
C THR A 232 -48.23 13.17 -2.49
N TYR A 233 -48.56 11.89 -2.63
CA TYR A 233 -49.42 11.40 -3.71
C TYR A 233 -50.41 10.37 -3.17
N GLU A 234 -51.56 10.28 -3.82
CA GLU A 234 -52.55 9.25 -3.55
C GLU A 234 -52.36 8.11 -4.55
N ASP A 235 -52.22 6.89 -4.07
CA ASP A 235 -52.19 5.71 -4.93
C ASP A 235 -53.60 5.42 -5.43
N ASP A 236 -53.83 5.61 -6.73
CA ASP A 236 -55.15 5.44 -7.35
C ASP A 236 -55.73 4.02 -7.22
N TYR A 237 -54.91 3.01 -6.91
CA TYR A 237 -55.33 1.61 -6.80
C TYR A 237 -55.63 1.20 -5.35
N SER A 238 -54.84 1.63 -4.37
CA SER A 238 -55.07 1.33 -2.96
C SER A 238 -55.87 2.41 -2.22
N GLY A 239 -55.93 3.63 -2.74
CA GLY A 239 -56.47 4.81 -2.07
C GLY A 239 -55.59 5.32 -0.92
N GLU A 240 -54.35 4.81 -0.79
CA GLU A 240 -53.43 5.20 0.28
C GLU A 240 -52.67 6.47 -0.10
N THR A 241 -52.57 7.41 0.83
CA THR A 241 -51.67 8.55 0.68
C THR A 241 -50.26 8.17 1.08
N VAL A 242 -49.34 8.27 0.12
CA VAL A 242 -47.90 8.08 0.33
C VAL A 242 -47.23 9.45 0.38
N SER A 243 -46.19 9.57 1.21
CA SER A 243 -45.38 10.79 1.32
C SER A 243 -43.90 10.45 1.17
N ASP A 244 -43.15 11.29 0.48
CA ASP A 244 -41.70 11.14 0.30
C ASP A 244 -41.08 12.52 0.01
N TRP A 245 -39.78 12.56 -0.24
CA TRP A 245 -39.01 13.74 -0.56
C TRP A 245 -38.25 13.54 -1.86
N TYR A 246 -38.34 14.53 -2.75
CA TYR A 246 -37.40 14.62 -3.87
C TYR A 246 -36.29 15.61 -3.53
N TRP A 247 -35.13 15.41 -4.14
CA TRP A 247 -33.90 16.12 -3.79
C TRP A 247 -33.42 16.96 -4.96
N ILE A 248 -32.95 18.17 -4.65
CA ILE A 248 -32.35 19.11 -5.60
C ILE A 248 -30.89 19.43 -5.23
N ASN A 249 -30.06 19.76 -6.20
CA ASN A 249 -28.71 20.32 -5.97
C ASN A 249 -28.76 21.85 -5.75
N GLU A 250 -27.59 22.47 -5.55
CA GLU A 250 -27.45 23.93 -5.36
C GLU A 250 -28.00 24.74 -6.55
N GLU A 251 -27.98 24.17 -7.75
CA GLU A 251 -28.53 24.77 -8.97
C GLU A 251 -30.05 24.62 -9.12
N GLY A 252 -30.71 23.88 -8.22
CA GLY A 252 -32.16 23.62 -8.24
C GLY A 252 -32.59 22.48 -9.16
N GLU A 253 -31.66 21.67 -9.66
CA GLU A 253 -31.95 20.52 -10.52
C GLU A 253 -32.30 19.29 -9.67
N THR A 254 -33.36 18.58 -10.04
CA THR A 254 -33.75 17.34 -9.36
C THR A 254 -32.72 16.24 -9.59
N VAL A 255 -32.09 15.76 -8.51
CA VAL A 255 -31.08 14.69 -8.53
C VAL A 255 -31.60 13.33 -8.06
N ALA A 256 -32.71 13.33 -7.32
CA ALA A 256 -33.43 12.13 -6.92
C ALA A 256 -34.92 12.44 -6.68
N TYR A 257 -35.79 11.48 -6.97
CA TYR A 257 -37.24 11.61 -6.80
C TYR A 257 -37.76 11.04 -5.47
N THR A 258 -36.91 10.34 -4.71
CA THR A 258 -37.23 9.77 -3.39
C THR A 258 -36.01 9.81 -2.48
N ASP A 259 -36.23 9.76 -1.16
CA ASP A 259 -35.17 9.58 -0.17
C ASP A 259 -34.37 8.30 -0.40
N LEU A 260 -35.04 7.24 -0.87
CA LEU A 260 -34.38 5.97 -1.16
C LEU A 260 -33.43 6.11 -2.34
N GLN A 261 -33.85 6.78 -3.42
CA GLN A 261 -33.01 7.01 -4.57
C GLN A 261 -31.80 7.87 -4.19
N PHE A 262 -32.00 8.96 -3.45
CA PHE A 262 -30.91 9.82 -3.01
C PHE A 262 -29.88 9.07 -2.16
N ARG A 263 -30.34 8.24 -1.21
CA ARG A 263 -29.46 7.40 -0.37
C ARG A 263 -28.62 6.40 -1.17
N GLN A 264 -29.17 5.84 -2.24
CA GLN A 264 -28.51 4.80 -3.02
C GLN A 264 -27.58 5.36 -4.11
N THR A 265 -27.76 6.61 -4.52
CA THR A 265 -26.97 7.24 -5.57
C THR A 265 -26.09 8.34 -4.98
N VAL A 266 -26.63 9.56 -4.86
CA VAL A 266 -25.89 10.78 -4.51
C VAL A 266 -25.24 10.67 -3.13
N PHE A 267 -25.98 10.17 -2.14
CA PHE A 267 -25.50 10.10 -0.77
C PHE A 267 -24.25 9.23 -0.61
N THR A 268 -24.12 8.17 -1.42
CA THR A 268 -22.93 7.31 -1.41
C THR A 268 -21.67 8.11 -1.74
N ASP A 269 -21.76 8.99 -2.74
CA ASP A 269 -20.65 9.84 -3.14
C ASP A 269 -20.34 10.91 -2.09
N LEU A 270 -21.36 11.48 -1.45
CA LEU A 270 -21.19 12.45 -0.36
C LEU A 270 -20.50 11.85 0.87
N MET A 271 -20.84 10.60 1.23
CA MET A 271 -20.18 9.90 2.33
C MET A 271 -18.69 9.68 2.05
N ASN A 272 -18.34 9.27 0.83
CA ASN A 272 -16.94 9.07 0.44
C ASN A 272 -16.17 10.40 0.39
N ARG A 273 -16.78 11.45 -0.16
CA ARG A 273 -16.21 12.80 -0.16
C ARG A 273 -15.94 13.29 1.25
N TYR A 274 -16.90 13.16 2.16
CA TYR A 274 -16.73 13.56 3.56
C TYR A 274 -15.57 12.82 4.24
N ASN A 275 -15.49 11.50 4.03
CA ASN A 275 -14.39 10.72 4.56
C ASN A 275 -13.04 11.18 4.01
N ASP A 276 -12.94 11.40 2.69
CA ASP A 276 -11.70 11.86 2.05
C ASP A 276 -11.28 13.25 2.54
N GLU A 277 -12.22 14.18 2.70
CA GLU A 277 -11.97 15.51 3.25
C GLU A 277 -11.43 15.42 4.68
N VAL A 278 -12.11 14.68 5.58
CA VAL A 278 -11.67 14.52 6.98
C VAL A 278 -10.33 13.78 7.09
N TRP A 279 -10.12 12.71 6.30
CA TRP A 279 -8.85 11.99 6.31
C TRP A 279 -7.69 12.84 5.78
N SER A 280 -7.95 13.78 4.86
CA SER A 280 -6.92 14.66 4.32
C SER A 280 -6.36 15.66 5.34
N GLU A 281 -7.10 15.92 6.41
CA GLU A 281 -6.69 16.78 7.52
C GLU A 281 -5.83 16.05 8.56
N ILE A 282 -5.81 14.70 8.53
CA ILE A 282 -5.06 13.91 9.50
C ILE A 282 -3.57 13.86 9.12
N ASP A 283 -2.74 14.32 10.05
CA ASP A 283 -1.29 14.27 9.93
C ASP A 283 -0.73 12.84 9.87
N ALA A 284 0.31 12.67 9.07
CA ALA A 284 1.08 11.43 8.99
C ALA A 284 1.67 11.01 10.35
N PHE A 285 1.55 9.72 10.65
CA PHE A 285 2.00 9.13 11.90
C PHE A 285 3.45 8.64 11.83
N GLY A 286 4.11 8.62 12.99
CA GLY A 286 5.46 8.06 13.15
C GLY A 286 5.54 7.15 14.37
N VAL A 287 5.98 5.90 14.17
CA VAL A 287 6.05 4.88 15.22
C VAL A 287 7.48 4.37 15.39
N ILE A 288 7.94 4.22 16.63
CA ILE A 288 9.16 3.48 16.98
C ILE A 288 8.75 2.11 17.52
N SER A 289 9.50 1.07 17.15
CA SER A 289 9.23 -0.30 17.58
C SER A 289 10.53 -1.07 17.76
N PRO A 290 10.64 -1.98 18.74
CA PRO A 290 11.69 -2.98 18.72
C PRO A 290 11.50 -3.91 17.52
N ILE A 291 12.61 -4.45 17.01
CA ILE A 291 12.60 -5.41 15.92
C ILE A 291 13.62 -6.50 16.19
N ILE A 292 13.19 -7.76 16.07
CA ILE A 292 14.02 -8.95 16.19
C ILE A 292 13.95 -9.68 14.87
N GLY A 293 15.05 -10.25 14.41
CA GLY A 293 15.05 -10.99 13.17
C GLY A 293 16.07 -12.11 13.14
N PHE A 294 15.85 -13.02 12.21
CA PHE A 294 16.78 -14.10 11.90
C PHE A 294 17.03 -14.13 10.40
N ASP A 295 18.15 -14.75 10.03
CA ASP A 295 18.53 -14.97 8.65
C ASP A 295 19.34 -16.26 8.58
N TYR A 296 18.87 -17.19 7.76
CA TYR A 296 19.48 -18.49 7.53
C TYR A 296 19.79 -18.64 6.04
N TYR A 297 21.06 -18.81 5.72
CA TYR A 297 21.56 -18.97 4.37
C TYR A 297 22.31 -20.30 4.21
N HIS A 298 21.84 -21.14 3.29
CA HIS A 298 22.48 -22.37 2.86
C HIS A 298 22.49 -22.44 1.34
N TYR A 299 23.67 -22.67 0.76
CA TYR A 299 23.83 -22.91 -0.66
C TYR A 299 24.71 -24.12 -0.95
N LYS A 300 24.21 -25.03 -1.79
CA LYS A 300 24.92 -26.10 -2.50
C LYS A 300 24.28 -26.27 -3.89
N ASN A 301 25.04 -26.83 -4.84
CA ASN A 301 24.62 -26.93 -6.25
C ASN A 301 23.30 -27.69 -6.49
N ASN A 302 22.92 -28.58 -5.58
CA ASN A 302 21.68 -29.37 -5.64
C ASN A 302 20.60 -28.91 -4.65
N PHE A 303 20.95 -28.07 -3.67
CA PHE A 303 20.04 -27.65 -2.61
C PHE A 303 20.41 -26.25 -2.12
N TRP A 304 19.44 -25.34 -2.13
CA TRP A 304 19.59 -24.02 -1.53
C TRP A 304 18.37 -23.68 -0.70
N LEU A 305 18.64 -23.01 0.42
CA LEU A 305 17.62 -22.49 1.32
C LEU A 305 18.14 -21.17 1.88
N HIS A 306 17.41 -20.11 1.62
CA HIS A 306 17.56 -18.84 2.31
C HIS A 306 16.22 -18.47 2.94
N ALA A 307 16.17 -18.48 4.26
CA ALA A 307 14.98 -18.11 5.03
C ALA A 307 15.34 -16.95 5.96
N TYR A 308 14.50 -15.93 6.00
CA TYR A 308 14.71 -14.79 6.88
C TYR A 308 13.38 -14.35 7.48
N GLY A 309 13.46 -13.71 8.64
CA GLY A 309 12.31 -13.20 9.35
C GLY A 309 12.66 -11.96 10.15
N SER A 310 11.69 -11.06 10.28
CA SER A 310 11.67 -9.93 11.18
C SER A 310 10.33 -9.91 11.90
N TYR A 311 10.36 -9.71 13.20
CA TYR A 311 9.20 -9.64 14.08
C TYR A 311 9.34 -8.41 14.96
N LEU A 312 8.26 -7.64 15.03
CA LEU A 312 8.14 -6.45 15.84
C LEU A 312 7.09 -6.78 16.92
N PRO A 313 7.52 -7.06 18.17
CA PRO A 313 6.60 -7.38 19.25
C PRO A 313 5.80 -6.14 19.68
N GLY A 314 4.74 -6.38 20.46
CA GLY A 314 3.80 -5.37 21.00
C GLY A 314 4.39 -4.38 22.00
N PHE A 315 5.35 -3.58 21.53
CA PHE A 315 5.97 -2.45 22.22
C PHE A 315 6.14 -1.28 21.23
N HIS A 316 5.08 -1.03 20.45
CA HIS A 316 5.02 0.07 19.51
C HIS A 316 4.71 1.36 20.25
N ASN A 317 5.36 2.46 19.86
CA ASN A 317 5.12 3.79 20.44
C ASN A 317 5.03 4.83 19.32
N TYR A 318 3.91 5.55 19.24
CA TYR A 318 3.79 6.70 18.36
C TYR A 318 4.57 7.88 18.95
N ILE A 319 5.38 8.52 18.12
CA ILE A 319 6.18 9.72 18.44
C ILE A 319 5.81 10.93 17.56
N LYS A 320 4.89 10.72 16.62
CA LYS A 320 4.35 11.75 15.71
C LYS A 320 2.94 11.34 15.28
N GLY A 321 2.09 12.35 15.08
CA GLY A 321 0.67 12.20 14.72
C GLY A 321 -0.20 12.29 15.96
N ASP A 322 -1.48 12.61 15.78
CA ASP A 322 -2.44 12.62 16.86
C ASP A 322 -2.75 11.18 17.29
N GLU A 323 -2.47 10.86 18.55
CA GLU A 323 -2.61 9.51 19.05
C GLU A 323 -4.06 9.01 19.03
N ALA A 324 -5.06 9.91 19.07
CA ALA A 324 -6.47 9.56 18.97
C ALA A 324 -6.77 8.77 17.69
N PHE A 325 -6.20 9.20 16.56
CA PHE A 325 -6.37 8.58 15.23
C PHE A 325 -5.33 7.50 14.92
N SER A 326 -4.45 7.18 15.87
CA SER A 326 -3.39 6.19 15.69
C SER A 326 -3.92 4.75 15.74
N TYR A 327 -3.11 3.79 15.28
CA TYR A 327 -3.47 2.36 15.30
C TYR A 327 -3.71 1.77 16.70
N PHE A 328 -3.33 2.48 17.78
CA PHE A 328 -3.71 2.08 19.13
C PHE A 328 -5.23 2.02 19.32
N ASN A 329 -5.97 2.87 18.61
CA ASN A 329 -7.41 3.03 18.72
C ASN A 329 -8.19 2.39 17.58
N ARG A 330 -7.56 1.52 16.78
CA ARG A 330 -8.19 0.86 15.62
C ARG A 330 -9.53 0.15 15.91
N ASP A 331 -9.72 -0.28 17.16
CA ASP A 331 -10.94 -0.97 17.61
C ASP A 331 -11.66 -0.20 18.74
N ASN A 332 -11.28 1.05 18.98
CA ASN A 332 -11.78 1.86 20.09
C ASN A 332 -12.83 2.89 19.63
N TRP A 333 -13.11 2.94 18.32
CA TRP A 333 -14.19 3.75 17.74
C TRP A 333 -15.55 3.05 17.89
N GLY A 334 -16.59 3.83 18.13
CA GLY A 334 -17.97 3.35 18.22
C GLY A 334 -18.99 4.48 18.10
N LEU A 335 -20.23 4.23 18.54
CA LEU A 335 -21.28 5.24 18.63
C LEU A 335 -20.78 6.43 19.48
N GLY A 336 -20.88 7.64 18.96
CA GLY A 336 -20.34 8.84 19.61
C GLY A 336 -18.81 9.03 19.51
N GLY A 337 -18.12 8.28 18.66
CA GLY A 337 -16.70 8.49 18.35
C GLY A 337 -15.74 7.62 19.17
N LEU A 338 -14.59 8.19 19.56
CA LEU A 338 -13.57 7.48 20.32
C LEU A 338 -14.07 7.23 21.75
N ARG A 339 -14.17 5.96 22.15
CA ARG A 339 -14.63 5.60 23.51
C ARG A 339 -13.68 6.18 24.56
N GLN A 340 -14.24 6.97 25.48
CA GLN A 340 -13.52 7.45 26.64
C GLN A 340 -13.12 6.24 27.51
N ASP A 341 -11.88 6.26 28.01
CA ASP A 341 -11.26 5.19 28.82
C ASP A 341 -10.95 3.85 28.09
N ALA A 342 -11.02 3.82 26.76
CA ALA A 342 -10.59 2.61 26.04
C ALA A 342 -9.07 2.41 26.10
N ASP A 343 -8.65 1.22 26.52
CA ASP A 343 -7.25 0.85 26.56
C ASP A 343 -6.63 0.86 25.15
N LYS A 344 -5.43 1.44 25.05
CA LYS A 344 -4.62 1.42 23.82
C LYS A 344 -4.22 -0.02 23.49
N LYS A 345 -4.47 -0.46 22.27
CA LYS A 345 -4.15 -1.83 21.86
C LYS A 345 -2.78 -1.92 21.18
N GLN A 346 -1.86 -2.63 21.81
CA GLN A 346 -0.63 -3.10 21.14
C GLN A 346 -0.97 -4.08 20.00
N TRP A 347 0.01 -4.33 19.13
CA TRP A 347 -0.12 -5.25 18.01
C TRP A 347 1.22 -5.92 17.72
N GLU A 348 1.22 -6.80 16.73
CA GLU A 348 2.43 -7.45 16.26
C GLU A 348 2.54 -7.27 14.75
N ASP A 349 3.74 -6.98 14.29
CA ASP A 349 4.07 -6.86 12.88
C ASP A 349 5.21 -7.82 12.53
N TYR A 350 5.21 -8.33 11.31
CA TYR A 350 6.23 -9.27 10.88
C TYR A 350 6.44 -9.26 9.37
N GLN A 351 7.66 -9.63 9.01
CA GLN A 351 8.09 -9.84 7.63
C GLN A 351 8.88 -11.12 7.57
N ALA A 352 8.57 -12.00 6.63
CA ALA A 352 9.30 -13.24 6.44
C ALA A 352 9.45 -13.53 4.95
N GLY A 353 10.50 -14.25 4.60
CA GLY A 353 10.68 -14.75 3.26
C GLY A 353 11.47 -16.05 3.22
N VAL A 354 11.20 -16.84 2.20
CA VAL A 354 11.87 -18.10 1.94
C VAL A 354 12.22 -18.17 0.46
N GLN A 355 13.43 -18.65 0.20
CA GLN A 355 13.95 -18.97 -1.11
C GLN A 355 14.54 -20.37 -1.04
N PHE A 356 13.80 -21.33 -1.58
CA PHE A 356 14.11 -22.74 -1.52
C PHE A 356 14.19 -23.33 -2.92
N GLY A 357 15.16 -24.20 -3.13
CA GLY A 357 15.11 -25.09 -4.27
C GLY A 357 15.97 -26.33 -4.09
N TRP A 358 15.51 -27.40 -4.74
CA TRP A 358 16.12 -28.72 -4.66
C TRP A 358 16.08 -29.40 -6.02
N LYS A 359 17.25 -29.74 -6.54
CA LYS A 359 17.41 -30.64 -7.68
C LYS A 359 17.30 -32.09 -7.18
N LEU A 360 16.13 -32.70 -7.34
CA LEU A 360 15.87 -34.10 -7.00
C LEU A 360 16.64 -35.05 -7.93
N SER A 361 16.85 -34.65 -9.19
CA SER A 361 17.71 -35.33 -10.15
C SER A 361 18.34 -34.31 -11.13
N LYS A 362 19.07 -34.78 -12.15
CA LYS A 362 19.56 -33.91 -13.24
C LYS A 362 18.43 -33.31 -14.08
N ASN A 363 17.24 -33.91 -14.04
CA ASN A 363 16.12 -33.58 -14.91
C ASN A 363 14.90 -33.07 -14.13
N ILE A 364 14.91 -33.18 -12.80
CA ILE A 364 13.77 -32.80 -11.94
C ILE A 364 14.27 -31.86 -10.85
N GLY A 365 13.65 -30.69 -10.74
CA GLY A 365 13.89 -29.76 -9.66
C GLY A 365 12.59 -29.16 -9.15
N ILE A 366 12.55 -28.84 -7.86
CA ILE A 366 11.45 -28.11 -7.23
C ILE A 366 11.97 -26.78 -6.69
N PHE A 367 11.10 -25.78 -6.66
CA PHE A 367 11.39 -24.50 -6.04
C PHE A 367 10.18 -23.96 -5.30
N VAL A 368 10.45 -23.23 -4.23
CA VAL A 368 9.48 -22.43 -3.48
C VAL A 368 10.15 -21.12 -3.17
N GLU A 369 9.54 -20.04 -3.61
CA GLU A 369 9.91 -18.70 -3.22
C GLU A 369 8.70 -17.96 -2.68
N GLY A 370 8.91 -17.15 -1.65
CA GLY A 370 7.84 -16.32 -1.13
C GLY A 370 8.33 -15.27 -0.18
N GLU A 371 7.60 -14.16 -0.15
CA GLU A 371 7.72 -13.09 0.82
C GLU A 371 6.35 -12.76 1.38
N TYR A 372 6.32 -12.42 2.66
CA TYR A 372 5.14 -11.95 3.35
C TYR A 372 5.55 -10.79 4.26
N THR A 373 4.79 -9.70 4.22
CA THR A 373 4.94 -8.54 5.10
C THR A 373 3.55 -8.16 5.61
N LYS A 374 3.41 -8.04 6.93
CA LYS A 374 2.23 -7.47 7.59
C LYS A 374 2.67 -6.33 8.47
N PHE A 375 2.20 -5.12 8.13
CA PHE A 375 2.35 -3.91 8.93
C PHE A 375 0.97 -3.31 9.15
N TRP A 376 0.56 -3.18 10.42
CA TRP A 376 -0.81 -2.79 10.77
C TRP A 376 -1.81 -3.75 10.08
N ASP A 377 -2.85 -3.25 9.42
CA ASP A 377 -3.79 -4.09 8.65
C ASP A 377 -3.33 -4.33 7.20
N SER A 378 -2.23 -3.72 6.78
CA SER A 378 -1.72 -3.83 5.41
C SER A 378 -0.87 -5.10 5.26
N LYS A 379 -1.19 -5.90 4.25
CA LYS A 379 -0.48 -7.16 3.93
C LYS A 379 0.06 -7.11 2.51
N ILE A 380 1.32 -7.49 2.34
CA ILE A 380 1.97 -7.70 1.05
C ILE A 380 2.50 -9.12 1.04
N TYR A 381 2.13 -9.88 0.02
CA TYR A 381 2.65 -11.22 -0.16
C TYR A 381 2.84 -11.52 -1.64
N ASN A 382 3.89 -12.26 -1.94
CA ASN A 382 4.16 -12.85 -3.24
C ASN A 382 4.68 -14.25 -2.99
N SER A 383 4.20 -15.22 -3.74
CA SER A 383 4.72 -16.59 -3.67
C SER A 383 4.77 -17.21 -5.06
N SER A 384 5.73 -18.10 -5.26
CA SER A 384 5.85 -18.92 -6.46
C SER A 384 6.35 -20.29 -6.06
N VAL A 385 5.68 -21.31 -6.58
CA VAL A 385 6.03 -22.71 -6.39
C VAL A 385 6.06 -23.36 -7.75
N GLY A 386 7.03 -24.24 -7.99
CA GLY A 386 7.08 -24.94 -9.26
C GLY A 386 7.94 -26.19 -9.28
N LEU A 387 7.67 -26.98 -10.30
CA LEU A 387 8.36 -28.20 -10.67
C LEU A 387 8.97 -27.99 -12.06
N ASN A 388 10.28 -28.10 -12.14
CA ASN A 388 11.03 -28.06 -13.39
C ASN A 388 11.34 -29.48 -13.84
N ILE A 389 10.82 -29.87 -15.01
CA ILE A 389 11.12 -31.14 -15.67
C ILE A 389 11.88 -30.84 -16.97
N THR A 390 13.11 -31.32 -17.08
CA THR A 390 13.89 -31.28 -18.33
C THR A 390 13.71 -32.61 -19.07
N LEU A 391 12.96 -32.56 -20.17
CA LEU A 391 12.84 -33.67 -21.11
C LEU A 391 14.08 -33.67 -22.01
N LYS A 392 14.71 -34.83 -22.16
CA LYS A 392 15.85 -35.02 -23.06
C LYS A 392 15.46 -35.98 -24.16
#